data_AF-E3RYS8-F1
#
_entry.id   AF-E3RYS8-F1
#
_cell.length_a   1.000
_cell.length_b   1.000
_cell.length_c   1.000
_cell.angle_alpha   90.00
_cell.angle_beta   90.00
_cell.angle_gamma   90.00
#
_symmetry.space_group_name_H-M   'P 1'
#
loop_
_entity.id
_entity.type
_entity.pdbx_description
1 polymer ?
#
loop_
_entity_poly.entity_id
_entity_poly.type
_entity_poly.pdbx_seq_one_letter_code
_entity_poly.pdbx_strand_id
1 'polypeptide(L)'
;QQPEFGHWYHHFIPIQCGYDTEFPARIVSAVKQYEQDSGRSADGLLTAYESYHVAVATAAQQLGLSHEPLSAYEVATDKFKTSLSEGRKSYTASSVDQALHIARTEDLPWPLIIKPCRGWASELVFKVDDIEQLEQAAPRMRSDSHGAQFVMEHYCSGPEVDINFVLYNGE
;
A
#
# COMPACT_ATOMS: atom_id res chain seq x y z
N GLN A 1 -8.81 17.06 -29.21
CA GLN A 1 -7.54 17.56 -28.65
C GLN A 1 -6.73 16.35 -28.23
N GLN A 2 -5.42 16.32 -28.53
CA GLN A 2 -4.56 15.30 -27.92
C GLN A 2 -4.46 15.56 -26.41
N PRO A 3 -4.33 14.53 -25.56
CA PRO A 3 -4.09 14.72 -24.13
C PRO A 3 -2.85 15.58 -23.90
N GLU A 4 -2.85 16.38 -22.84
CA GLU A 4 -1.76 17.31 -22.48
C GLU A 4 -0.37 16.64 -22.50
N PHE A 5 -0.30 15.37 -22.11
CA PHE A 5 0.93 14.57 -22.06
C PHE A 5 0.99 13.45 -23.11
N GLY A 6 0.21 13.55 -24.18
CA GLY A 6 0.14 12.51 -25.22
C GLY A 6 1.49 12.22 -25.93
N HIS A 7 2.44 13.14 -25.82
CA HIS A 7 3.79 13.02 -26.37
C HIS A 7 4.79 12.30 -25.45
N TRP A 8 4.40 11.96 -24.21
CA TRP A 8 5.28 11.27 -23.25
C TRP A 8 5.25 9.74 -23.37
N TYR A 9 4.27 9.20 -24.10
CA TYR A 9 4.12 7.76 -24.29
C TYR A 9 4.00 7.40 -25.77
N HIS A 10 4.41 6.18 -26.12
CA HIS A 10 4.19 5.65 -27.46
C HIS A 10 2.76 5.12 -27.64
N HIS A 11 2.21 4.45 -26.61
CA HIS A 11 0.87 3.89 -26.60
C HIS A 11 0.19 4.14 -25.26
N PHE A 12 -1.12 4.33 -25.28
CA PHE A 12 -1.93 4.46 -24.07
C PHE A 12 -3.07 3.45 -24.13
N ILE A 13 -3.10 2.53 -23.16
CA ILE A 13 -4.16 1.54 -23.02
C ILE A 13 -4.89 1.85 -21.71
N PRO A 14 -6.14 2.35 -21.79
CA PRO A 14 -6.90 2.63 -20.59
C PRO A 14 -7.30 1.32 -19.93
N ILE A 15 -7.01 1.19 -18.63
CA ILE A 15 -7.54 0.13 -17.78
C ILE A 15 -8.22 0.74 -16.56
N GLN A 16 -9.19 0.02 -16.02
CA GLN A 16 -9.74 0.37 -14.72
C GLN A 16 -8.76 -0.03 -13.62
N CYS A 17 -8.11 0.96 -13.01
CA CYS A 17 -7.29 0.74 -11.82
C CYS A 17 -8.17 0.41 -10.60
N GLY A 18 -7.66 -0.42 -9.70
CA GLY A 18 -8.41 -0.83 -8.51
C GLY A 18 -7.53 -1.54 -7.49
N TYR A 19 -8.14 -1.87 -6.35
CA TYR A 19 -7.51 -2.60 -5.23
C TYR A 19 -8.08 -4.02 -5.10
N ASP A 20 -8.90 -4.44 -6.06
CA ASP A 20 -9.50 -5.77 -6.13
C ASP A 20 -8.52 -6.82 -6.68
N THR A 21 -8.87 -8.09 -6.47
CA THR A 21 -8.07 -9.24 -6.87
C THR A 21 -7.91 -9.38 -8.39
N GLU A 22 -8.79 -8.74 -9.17
CA GLU A 22 -8.78 -8.83 -10.63
C GLU A 22 -7.87 -7.77 -11.27
N PHE A 23 -7.36 -6.81 -10.50
CA PHE A 23 -6.50 -5.75 -11.05
C PHE A 23 -5.23 -6.27 -11.74
N PRO A 24 -4.48 -7.25 -11.18
CA PRO A 24 -3.35 -7.85 -11.90
C PRO A 24 -3.75 -8.45 -13.26
N ALA A 25 -4.88 -9.14 -13.34
CA ALA A 25 -5.36 -9.74 -14.58
C ALA A 25 -5.72 -8.68 -15.65
N ARG A 26 -6.24 -7.52 -15.21
CA ARG A 26 -6.48 -6.37 -16.12
C ARG A 26 -5.18 -5.81 -16.68
N ILE A 27 -4.12 -5.72 -15.87
CA ILE A 27 -2.78 -5.32 -16.33
C ILE A 27 -2.25 -6.31 -17.36
N VAL A 28 -2.29 -7.61 -17.05
CA VAL A 28 -1.84 -8.68 -17.98
C VAL A 28 -2.57 -8.62 -19.31
N SER A 29 -3.89 -8.42 -19.28
CA SER A 29 -4.71 -8.32 -20.49
C SER A 29 -4.33 -7.10 -21.34
N ALA A 30 -4.08 -5.96 -20.71
CA ALA A 30 -3.66 -4.74 -21.40
C ALA A 30 -2.26 -4.87 -22.02
N VAL A 31 -1.32 -5.51 -21.33
CA VAL A 31 0.01 -5.78 -21.91
C VAL A 31 -0.11 -6.70 -23.12
N LYS A 32 -0.86 -7.80 -23.02
CA LYS A 32 -1.07 -8.71 -24.16
C LYS A 32 -1.74 -8.00 -25.35
N GLN A 33 -2.69 -7.10 -25.08
CA GLN A 33 -3.31 -6.29 -26.11
C GLN A 33 -2.29 -5.34 -26.76
N TYR A 34 -1.46 -4.65 -25.97
CA TYR A 34 -0.37 -3.81 -26.47
C TYR A 34 0.54 -4.59 -27.44
N GLU A 35 0.96 -5.79 -27.03
CA GLU A 35 1.91 -6.57 -27.81
C GLU A 35 1.31 -7.05 -29.13
N GLN A 36 0.04 -7.44 -29.11
CA GLN A 36 -0.71 -7.83 -30.30
C GLN A 36 -0.90 -6.65 -31.26
N ASP A 37 -1.29 -5.47 -30.75
CA ASP A 37 -1.62 -4.30 -31.57
C ASP A 37 -0.37 -3.61 -32.14
N SER A 38 0.73 -3.61 -31.39
CA SER A 38 1.96 -2.89 -31.76
C SER A 38 3.03 -3.77 -32.42
N GLY A 39 2.95 -5.09 -32.27
CA GLY A 39 4.01 -6.03 -32.67
C GLY A 39 5.31 -5.89 -31.87
N ARG A 40 5.27 -5.22 -30.72
CA ARG A 40 6.40 -5.04 -29.78
C ARG A 40 6.15 -5.83 -28.51
N SER A 41 7.20 -6.24 -27.81
CA SER A 41 7.11 -6.85 -26.48
C SER A 41 7.30 -5.80 -25.38
N ALA A 42 6.66 -6.01 -24.23
CA ALA A 42 7.00 -5.26 -23.02
C ALA A 42 8.17 -5.94 -22.29
N ASP A 43 9.23 -5.21 -21.99
CA ASP A 43 10.41 -5.76 -21.29
C ASP A 43 10.28 -5.74 -19.76
N GLY A 44 9.34 -4.96 -19.23
CA GLY A 44 9.13 -4.82 -17.79
C GLY A 44 7.90 -3.97 -17.47
N LEU A 45 7.48 -4.01 -16.21
CA LEU A 45 6.39 -3.21 -15.68
C LEU A 45 6.88 -2.29 -14.56
N LEU A 46 6.37 -1.06 -14.52
CA LEU A 46 6.69 -0.07 -13.51
C LEU A 46 5.41 0.61 -13.02
N THR A 47 5.36 0.91 -11.73
CA THR A 47 4.39 1.84 -11.14
C THR A 47 5.11 2.84 -10.25
N ALA A 48 4.71 4.10 -10.33
CA ALA A 48 5.08 5.14 -9.37
C ALA A 48 4.07 5.25 -8.22
N TYR A 49 3.01 4.43 -8.25
CA TYR A 49 1.97 4.42 -7.25
C TYR A 49 2.19 3.23 -6.30
N GLU A 50 2.57 3.56 -5.06
CA GLU A 50 3.03 2.60 -4.05
C GLU A 50 2.04 1.45 -3.84
N SER A 51 0.75 1.77 -3.72
CA SER A 51 -0.32 0.80 -3.47
C SER A 51 -0.53 -0.20 -4.61
N TYR A 52 0.06 0.03 -5.79
CA TYR A 52 -0.03 -0.88 -6.93
C TYR A 52 1.19 -1.79 -7.08
N HIS A 53 2.24 -1.66 -6.27
CA HIS A 53 3.45 -2.49 -6.41
C HIS A 53 3.14 -3.99 -6.36
N VAL A 54 2.31 -4.44 -5.41
CA VAL A 54 1.93 -5.86 -5.31
C VAL A 54 1.20 -6.33 -6.57
N ALA A 55 0.24 -5.53 -7.07
CA ALA A 55 -0.55 -5.90 -8.24
C ALA A 55 0.29 -5.92 -9.52
N VAL A 56 1.15 -4.93 -9.71
CA VAL A 56 2.03 -4.80 -10.88
C VAL A 56 3.11 -5.89 -10.88
N ALA A 57 3.73 -6.18 -9.74
CA ALA A 57 4.68 -7.28 -9.62
C ALA A 57 3.98 -8.65 -9.85
N THR A 58 2.74 -8.80 -9.41
CA THR A 58 1.95 -10.01 -9.68
C THR A 58 1.69 -10.17 -11.18
N ALA A 59 1.33 -9.09 -11.87
CA ALA A 59 1.15 -9.10 -13.31
C ALA A 59 2.46 -9.40 -14.05
N ALA A 60 3.58 -8.82 -13.62
CA ALA A 60 4.90 -9.08 -14.17
C ALA A 60 5.28 -10.57 -14.04
N GLN A 61 5.06 -11.17 -12.85
CA GLN A 61 5.24 -12.60 -12.63
C GLN A 61 4.39 -13.46 -13.59
N GLN A 62 3.10 -13.10 -13.78
CA GLN A 62 2.21 -13.83 -14.69
C GLN A 62 2.61 -13.71 -16.17
N LEU A 63 3.28 -12.63 -16.54
CA LEU A 63 3.83 -12.40 -17.89
C LEU A 63 5.23 -13.00 -18.07
N GLY A 64 5.87 -13.51 -17.01
CA GLY A 64 7.25 -13.98 -17.05
C GLY A 64 8.29 -12.85 -17.16
N LEU A 65 7.91 -11.63 -16.76
CA LEU A 65 8.80 -10.47 -16.73
C LEU A 65 9.56 -10.39 -15.40
N SER A 66 10.68 -9.67 -15.40
CA SER A 66 11.44 -9.42 -14.17
C SER A 66 10.61 -8.63 -13.16
N HIS A 67 10.68 -9.02 -11.89
CA HIS A 67 9.98 -8.38 -10.80
C HIS A 67 10.72 -8.58 -9.47
N GLU A 68 10.53 -7.65 -8.54
CA GLU A 68 10.95 -7.83 -7.15
C GLU A 68 10.09 -8.88 -6.45
N PRO A 69 10.57 -9.51 -5.36
CA PRO A 69 9.78 -10.48 -4.60
C PRO A 69 8.45 -9.88 -4.14
N LEU A 70 7.33 -10.58 -4.42
CA LEU A 70 5.99 -10.15 -3.98
C LEU A 70 5.92 -9.94 -2.47
N SER A 71 6.58 -10.82 -1.71
CA SER A 71 6.66 -10.73 -0.25
C SER A 71 7.32 -9.44 0.22
N ALA A 72 8.31 -8.90 -0.49
CA ALA A 72 8.96 -7.64 -0.14
C ALA A 72 7.97 -6.48 -0.25
N TYR A 73 7.24 -6.38 -1.36
CA TYR A 73 6.20 -5.36 -1.51
C TYR A 73 5.03 -5.55 -0.55
N GLU A 74 4.62 -6.78 -0.26
CA GLU A 74 3.58 -7.03 0.74
C GLU A 74 3.97 -6.55 2.14
N VAL A 75 5.24 -6.67 2.52
CA VAL A 75 5.74 -6.13 3.79
C VAL A 75 5.82 -4.61 3.72
N ALA A 76 6.50 -4.06 2.70
CA ALA A 76 6.80 -2.63 2.59
C ALA A 76 5.54 -1.74 2.42
N THR A 77 4.51 -2.24 1.74
CA THR A 77 3.27 -1.48 1.48
C THR A 77 2.19 -1.68 2.55
N ASP A 78 2.46 -2.47 3.59
CA ASP A 78 1.57 -2.69 4.72
C ASP A 78 2.27 -2.29 6.02
N LYS A 79 1.80 -1.20 6.62
CA LYS A 79 2.41 -0.60 7.82
C LYS A 79 2.44 -1.55 9.03
N PHE A 80 1.48 -2.48 9.14
CA PHE A 80 1.50 -3.48 10.21
C PHE A 80 2.56 -4.54 9.93
N LYS A 81 2.61 -5.09 8.70
CA LYS A 81 3.63 -6.08 8.33
C LYS A 81 5.04 -5.48 8.44
N THR A 82 5.22 -4.23 8.01
CA THR A 82 6.48 -3.49 8.20
C THR A 82 6.84 -3.42 9.68
N SER A 83 5.91 -3.01 10.54
CA SER A 83 6.14 -2.93 11.98
C SER A 83 6.54 -4.27 12.61
N LEU A 84 5.89 -5.37 12.22
CA LEU A 84 6.27 -6.71 12.66
C LEU A 84 7.68 -7.10 12.19
N SER A 85 8.03 -6.77 10.94
CA SER A 85 9.36 -7.07 10.37
C SER A 85 10.49 -6.32 11.08
N GLU A 86 10.20 -5.12 11.61
CA GLU A 86 11.12 -4.32 12.43
C GLU A 86 11.12 -4.72 13.91
N GLY A 87 10.30 -5.69 14.32
CA GLY A 87 10.17 -6.11 15.72
C GLY A 87 9.41 -5.10 16.60
N ARG A 88 8.66 -4.17 16.01
CA ARG A 88 7.81 -3.23 16.76
C ARG A 88 6.56 -3.94 17.27
N LYS A 89 6.18 -3.63 18.51
CA LYS A 89 4.88 -4.04 19.08
C LYS A 89 3.78 -3.16 18.47
N SER A 90 3.01 -3.73 17.55
CA SER A 90 1.87 -3.08 16.89
C SER A 90 0.68 -4.01 16.83
N TYR A 91 -0.51 -3.46 16.65
CA TYR A 91 -1.76 -4.22 16.55
C TYR A 91 -2.54 -3.85 15.29
N THR A 92 -3.44 -4.73 14.85
CA THR A 92 -4.37 -4.43 13.76
C THR A 92 -5.81 -4.51 14.24
N ALA A 93 -6.62 -3.58 13.75
CA ALA A 93 -8.06 -3.60 13.92
C ALA A 93 -8.76 -3.39 12.56
N SER A 94 -9.78 -4.20 12.28
CA SER A 94 -10.67 -4.05 11.12
C SER A 94 -11.97 -3.31 11.48
N SER A 95 -12.15 -2.98 12.75
CA SER A 95 -13.30 -2.26 13.26
C SER A 95 -12.94 -1.48 14.52
N VAL A 96 -13.77 -0.50 14.85
CA VAL A 96 -13.66 0.29 16.08
C VAL A 96 -13.77 -0.61 17.31
N ASP A 97 -14.74 -1.53 17.35
CA ASP A 97 -14.92 -2.44 18.48
C ASP A 97 -13.68 -3.29 18.72
N GLN A 98 -13.02 -3.74 17.65
CA GLN A 98 -11.77 -4.48 17.76
C GLN A 98 -10.63 -3.59 18.29
N ALA A 99 -10.52 -2.35 17.81
CA ALA A 99 -9.52 -1.40 18.31
C ALA A 99 -9.72 -1.08 19.80
N LEU A 100 -10.97 -0.87 20.22
CA LEU A 100 -11.32 -0.63 21.62
C LEU A 100 -11.10 -1.87 22.50
N HIS A 101 -11.37 -3.07 21.97
CA HIS A 101 -11.06 -4.31 22.67
C HIS A 101 -9.55 -4.42 22.93
N ILE A 102 -8.73 -4.23 21.90
CA ILE A 102 -7.25 -4.21 22.00
C ILE A 102 -6.82 -3.18 23.05
N ALA A 103 -7.35 -1.96 22.99
CA ALA A 103 -7.02 -0.89 23.94
C ALA A 103 -7.40 -1.18 25.40
N ARG A 104 -8.33 -2.10 25.64
CA ARG A 104 -8.77 -2.51 26.99
C ARG A 104 -8.05 -3.75 27.50
N THR A 105 -7.56 -4.62 26.62
CA THR A 105 -6.93 -5.90 26.99
C THR A 105 -5.41 -5.85 26.97
N GLU A 106 -4.84 -4.96 26.18
CA GLU A 106 -3.41 -4.84 26.00
C GLU A 106 -2.83 -3.65 26.77
N ASP A 107 -1.60 -3.80 27.24
CA ASP A 107 -0.81 -2.67 27.73
C ASP A 107 -0.25 -1.88 26.53
N LEU A 108 -0.96 -0.80 26.17
CA LEU A 108 -0.67 0.04 25.02
C LEU A 108 0.18 1.26 25.43
N PRO A 109 1.25 1.56 24.68
CA PRO A 109 2.09 2.73 24.95
C PRO A 109 1.40 3.99 24.39
N TRP A 110 0.57 4.65 25.19
CA TRP A 110 -0.04 5.92 24.78
C TRP A 110 1.01 7.05 24.72
N PRO A 111 0.88 8.02 23.80
CA PRO A 111 -0.15 8.12 22.76
C PRO A 111 0.07 7.14 21.59
N LEU A 112 -1.02 6.83 20.88
CA LEU A 112 -0.98 5.96 19.70
C LEU A 112 -1.18 6.74 18.40
N ILE A 113 -0.64 6.20 17.32
CA ILE A 113 -1.02 6.54 15.95
C ILE A 113 -1.90 5.43 15.39
N ILE A 114 -3.03 5.84 14.84
CA ILE A 114 -3.93 4.97 14.09
C ILE A 114 -3.90 5.40 12.63
N LYS A 115 -3.70 4.43 11.74
CA LYS A 115 -3.62 4.67 10.29
C LYS A 115 -4.00 3.42 9.50
N PRO A 116 -4.51 3.53 8.27
CA PRO A 116 -4.79 2.36 7.45
C PRO A 116 -3.50 1.56 7.20
N CYS A 117 -3.57 0.23 7.17
CA CYS A 117 -2.40 -0.60 6.90
C CYS A 117 -1.80 -0.30 5.53
N ARG A 118 -2.65 -0.14 4.51
CA ARG A 118 -2.27 0.11 3.10
C ARG A 118 -2.50 1.56 2.65
N GLY A 119 -2.50 2.50 3.60
CA GLY A 119 -2.80 3.90 3.30
C GLY A 119 -1.65 4.68 2.65
N TRP A 120 -1.95 5.68 1.83
CA TRP A 120 -0.99 6.63 1.23
C TRP A 120 -1.37 8.08 1.53
N ALA A 121 -0.49 9.03 1.17
CA ALA A 121 -0.68 10.48 1.31
C ALA A 121 -1.05 10.98 2.72
N SER A 122 -0.73 10.19 3.76
CA SER A 122 -1.10 10.46 5.15
C SER A 122 -2.61 10.64 5.37
N GLU A 123 -3.44 10.05 4.51
CA GLU A 123 -4.88 10.04 4.68
C GLU A 123 -5.30 9.12 5.83
N LEU A 124 -6.35 9.54 6.57
CA LEU A 124 -6.91 8.78 7.69
C LEU A 124 -5.91 8.42 8.79
N VAL A 125 -4.85 9.21 8.93
CA VAL A 125 -3.88 9.13 10.04
C VAL A 125 -4.35 10.05 11.17
N PHE A 126 -4.38 9.54 12.39
CA PHE A 126 -4.69 10.35 13.56
C PHE A 126 -3.95 9.85 14.81
N LYS A 127 -3.54 10.80 15.64
CA LYS A 127 -2.96 10.58 16.96
C LYS A 127 -4.09 10.54 17.99
N VAL A 128 -4.02 9.59 18.91
CA VAL A 128 -4.94 9.49 20.06
C VAL A 128 -4.12 9.37 21.34
N ASP A 129 -4.41 10.22 22.32
CA ASP A 129 -3.67 10.24 23.59
C ASP A 129 -4.19 9.24 24.62
N ASP A 130 -5.43 8.76 24.45
CA ASP A 130 -6.10 7.83 25.35
C ASP A 130 -7.25 7.08 24.64
N ILE A 131 -7.90 6.19 25.39
CA ILE A 131 -9.02 5.40 24.89
C ILE A 131 -10.25 6.26 24.55
N GLU A 132 -10.47 7.39 25.24
CA GLU A 132 -11.62 8.27 24.97
C GLU A 132 -11.45 8.95 23.61
N GLN A 133 -10.23 9.40 23.29
CA GLN A 133 -9.91 9.93 21.96
C GLN A 133 -10.00 8.86 20.87
N LEU A 134 -9.65 7.60 21.16
CA LEU A 134 -9.85 6.48 20.24
C LEU A 134 -11.34 6.26 19.94
N GLU A 135 -12.21 6.31 20.96
CA GLU A 135 -13.67 6.25 20.79
C GLU A 135 -14.20 7.40 19.93
N GLN A 136 -13.66 8.62 20.10
CA GLN A 136 -14.04 9.78 19.30
C GLN A 136 -13.55 9.70 17.84
N ALA A 137 -12.41 9.06 17.60
CA ALA A 137 -11.87 8.88 16.25
C ALA A 137 -12.59 7.78 15.44
N ALA A 138 -13.38 6.94 16.11
CA ALA A 138 -14.11 5.81 15.56
C ALA A 138 -14.84 6.08 14.21
N PRO A 139 -15.58 7.20 14.03
CA PRO A 139 -16.30 7.44 12.77
C PRO A 139 -15.38 7.63 11.56
N ARG A 140 -14.09 7.94 11.80
CA ARG A 140 -13.08 8.19 10.78
C ARG A 140 -12.29 6.93 10.40
N MET A 141 -12.45 5.82 11.13
CA MET A 141 -11.78 4.54 10.89
C MET A 141 -12.47 3.72 9.80
N ARG A 142 -12.69 4.32 8.62
CA ARG A 142 -13.32 3.65 7.48
C ARG A 142 -12.66 4.12 6.19
N SER A 143 -12.35 3.18 5.30
CA SER A 143 -11.83 3.50 3.99
C SER A 143 -12.25 2.47 2.95
N ASP A 144 -12.75 2.96 1.82
CA ASP A 144 -13.00 2.13 0.64
C ASP A 144 -11.71 1.96 -0.20
N SER A 145 -10.80 2.94 -0.14
CA SER A 145 -9.57 2.97 -0.95
C SER A 145 -8.34 2.40 -0.25
N HIS A 146 -8.23 2.54 1.07
CA HIS A 146 -7.06 2.13 1.86
C HIS A 146 -7.21 0.75 2.53
N GLY A 147 -8.31 0.05 2.22
CA GLY A 147 -8.69 -1.20 2.86
C GLY A 147 -9.34 -1.02 4.23
N ALA A 148 -9.86 -2.12 4.78
CA ALA A 148 -10.61 -2.11 6.03
C ALA A 148 -9.74 -2.15 7.30
N GLN A 149 -8.45 -2.48 7.17
CA GLN A 149 -7.57 -2.70 8.32
C GLN A 149 -6.79 -1.43 8.68
N PHE A 150 -6.73 -1.15 9.98
CA PHE A 150 -5.94 -0.09 10.58
C PHE A 150 -4.87 -0.70 11.48
N VAL A 151 -3.68 -0.11 11.46
CA VAL A 151 -2.62 -0.40 12.42
C VAL A 151 -2.71 0.57 13.60
N MET A 152 -2.47 0.04 14.80
CA MET A 152 -2.32 0.78 16.04
C MET A 152 -0.86 0.66 16.49
N GLU A 153 -0.13 1.77 16.52
CA GLU A 153 1.29 1.83 16.84
C GLU A 153 1.59 2.93 17.86
N HIS A 154 2.70 2.79 18.60
CA HIS A 154 3.19 3.84 19.48
C HIS A 154 3.52 5.10 18.69
N TYR A 155 3.07 6.26 19.17
CA TYR A 155 3.54 7.54 18.65
C TYR A 155 5.01 7.76 19.02
N CYS A 156 5.88 7.87 18.02
CA CYS A 156 7.28 8.22 18.23
C CYS A 156 7.47 9.73 18.08
N SER A 157 7.87 10.42 19.16
CA SER A 157 8.32 11.81 19.10
C SER A 157 9.82 11.87 18.83
N GLY A 158 10.24 12.75 17.94
CA GLY A 158 11.66 12.98 17.69
C GLY A 158 11.93 13.45 16.26
N PRO A 159 13.21 13.57 15.88
CA PRO A 159 13.57 13.85 14.50
C PRO A 159 13.16 12.67 13.59
N GLU A 160 12.63 13.01 12.42
CA GLU A 160 12.41 12.08 11.31
C GLU A 160 13.60 12.16 10.36
N VAL A 161 14.17 11.01 10.00
CA VAL A 161 15.31 10.91 9.07
C VAL A 161 14.94 9.89 8.01
N ASP A 162 15.13 10.25 6.75
CA ASP A 162 14.91 9.39 5.59
C ASP A 162 16.25 9.00 4.96
N ILE A 163 16.40 7.72 4.61
CA ILE A 163 17.61 7.18 3.97
C ILE A 163 17.18 6.45 2.71
N ASN A 164 17.63 6.94 1.56
CA ASN A 164 17.30 6.39 0.25
C ASN A 164 18.38 5.38 -0.18
N PHE A 165 17.96 4.15 -0.46
CA PHE A 165 18.82 3.09 -0.98
C PHE A 165 18.44 2.74 -2.42
N VAL A 166 19.43 2.38 -3.22
CA VAL A 166 19.25 1.74 -4.52
C VAL A 166 19.87 0.36 -4.40
N LEU A 167 19.06 -0.67 -4.61
CA LEU A 167 19.50 -2.06 -4.55
C LEU A 167 19.52 -2.66 -5.96
N TYR A 168 20.53 -3.48 -6.25
CA TYR A 168 20.66 -4.21 -7.51
C TYR A 168 21.22 -5.61 -7.25
N ASN A 169 20.51 -6.65 -7.70
CA ASN A 169 20.88 -8.06 -7.50
C ASN A 169 21.15 -8.45 -6.02
N GLY A 170 20.44 -7.81 -5.09
CA GLY A 170 20.55 -8.07 -3.65
C GLY A 170 21.66 -7.28 -2.94
N GLU A 171 22.36 -6.39 -3.65
CA GLU A 171 23.36 -5.45 -3.09
C GLU A 171 22.86 -4.02 -3.07
#